data_AF-A0AAV9Y120-F1
#
_entry.id   AF-A0AAV9Y120-F1
#
_cell.length_a   1.000
_cell.length_b   1.000
_cell.length_c   1.000
_cell.angle_alpha   90.00
_cell.angle_beta   90.00
_cell.angle_gamma   90.00
#
_symmetry.space_group_name_H-M   'P 1'
#
loop_
_entity.id
_entity.type
_entity.pdbx_description
1 polymer ?
#
loop_
_entity_poly.entity_id
_entity_poly.type
_entity_poly.pdbx_seq_one_letter_code
_entity_poly.pdbx_strand_id
1 'polypeptide(L)'
;MGEIPVNELQQEINEPQRGNDNSSNNGGGNTILPLALIDRCIGNRIYVIMKGDREFSGILQGFDEYVNMVLDDVEEYGFKSEDLDDDKHTSDGNERKRLKRVLINRLDTILLSGNNIAMLVPGGDPNNFDI
;
A
#
# COMPACT_ATOMS: atom_id res chain seq x y z
N MET A 1 -18.85 -66.67 -3.52
CA MET A 1 -17.73 -66.90 -4.46
C MET A 1 -18.31 -67.30 -5.79
N GLY A 2 -17.96 -66.58 -6.86
CA GLY A 2 -18.46 -66.76 -8.22
C GLY A 2 -18.37 -65.42 -8.95
N GLU A 3 -17.22 -65.18 -9.60
CA GLU A 3 -16.69 -63.90 -10.07
C GLU A 3 -17.38 -63.34 -11.34
N ILE A 4 -17.33 -62.01 -11.50
CA ILE A 4 -17.71 -61.29 -12.73
C ILE A 4 -16.59 -61.52 -13.75
N PRO A 5 -16.86 -61.95 -15.00
CA PRO A 5 -15.81 -62.14 -15.98
C PRO A 5 -15.27 -60.80 -16.46
N VAL A 6 -13.96 -60.66 -16.23
CA VAL A 6 -13.06 -59.64 -16.77
C VAL A 6 -13.05 -59.79 -18.29
N ASN A 7 -13.55 -58.78 -19.00
CA ASN A 7 -13.07 -58.38 -20.33
C ASN A 7 -13.81 -57.09 -20.74
N GLU A 8 -13.41 -55.99 -20.13
CA GLU A 8 -13.02 -54.85 -20.95
C GLU A 8 -11.79 -55.29 -21.75
N LEU A 9 -11.81 -55.13 -23.07
CA LEU A 9 -10.89 -54.22 -23.76
C LEU A 9 -10.98 -54.39 -25.29
N GLN A 10 -10.98 -53.23 -25.94
CA GLN A 10 -10.77 -52.93 -27.37
C GLN A 10 -11.93 -53.10 -28.36
N GLN A 11 -12.66 -51.99 -28.57
CA GLN A 11 -12.73 -51.19 -29.81
C GLN A 11 -13.83 -50.12 -29.60
N GLU A 12 -13.64 -48.81 -29.79
CA GLU A 12 -12.84 -48.11 -30.80
C GLU A 12 -12.21 -46.82 -30.25
N ILE A 13 -11.05 -46.53 -30.84
CA ILE A 13 -10.21 -45.36 -30.65
C ILE A 13 -10.59 -44.36 -31.76
N ASN A 14 -10.68 -43.06 -31.40
CA ASN A 14 -10.62 -41.82 -32.21
C ASN A 14 -11.92 -40.98 -32.32
N GLU A 15 -12.06 -39.93 -31.50
CA GLU A 15 -11.60 -38.56 -31.81
C GLU A 15 -11.76 -37.58 -30.62
N PRO A 16 -11.03 -36.45 -30.56
CA PRO A 16 -10.91 -35.61 -29.38
C PRO A 16 -11.95 -34.48 -29.36
N GLN A 17 -12.85 -34.46 -28.37
CA GLN A 17 -13.69 -33.29 -28.11
C GLN A 17 -13.39 -32.73 -26.73
N ARG A 18 -12.59 -31.65 -26.80
CA ARG A 18 -12.26 -30.58 -25.84
C ARG A 18 -12.72 -30.79 -24.41
N GLY A 19 -11.75 -30.74 -23.50
CA GLY A 19 -12.00 -30.48 -22.09
C GLY A 19 -12.98 -29.32 -21.94
N ASN A 20 -14.05 -29.57 -21.20
CA ASN A 20 -14.92 -28.54 -20.67
C ASN A 20 -14.18 -27.84 -19.52
N ASP A 21 -13.05 -27.22 -19.85
CA ASP A 21 -12.51 -26.15 -19.04
C ASP A 21 -13.42 -24.96 -19.34
N ASN A 22 -14.46 -24.81 -18.53
CA ASN A 22 -15.08 -23.49 -18.33
C ASN A 22 -14.05 -22.60 -17.59
N SER A 23 -12.90 -22.37 -18.22
CA SER A 23 -12.17 -21.13 -18.08
C SER A 23 -13.05 -20.06 -18.70
N SER A 24 -14.01 -19.58 -17.89
CA SER A 24 -14.59 -18.26 -18.11
C SER A 24 -13.42 -17.32 -18.24
N ASN A 25 -13.17 -16.91 -19.48
CA ASN A 25 -12.32 -15.81 -19.83
C ASN A 25 -12.88 -14.57 -19.14
N ASN A 26 -12.50 -14.33 -17.90
CA ASN A 26 -12.45 -12.98 -17.38
C ASN A 26 -11.06 -12.50 -17.69
N GLY A 27 -10.95 -11.50 -18.55
CA GLY A 27 -9.85 -10.54 -18.50
C GLY A 27 -9.86 -9.89 -17.11
N GLY A 28 -9.38 -10.65 -16.12
CA GLY A 28 -9.40 -10.29 -14.73
C GLY A 28 -8.48 -9.11 -14.56
N GLY A 29 -9.04 -7.91 -14.60
CA GLY A 29 -8.34 -6.71 -14.19
C GLY A 29 -7.64 -7.00 -12.86
N ASN A 30 -6.41 -6.52 -12.73
CA ASN A 30 -5.57 -6.80 -11.58
C ASN A 30 -6.18 -6.12 -10.33
N THR A 31 -7.19 -6.75 -9.73
CA THR A 31 -7.90 -6.24 -8.56
C THR A 31 -7.09 -6.59 -7.32
N ILE A 32 -6.49 -5.59 -6.68
CA ILE A 32 -5.76 -5.75 -5.43
C ILE A 32 -6.66 -5.27 -4.30
N LEU A 33 -6.91 -6.13 -3.31
CA LEU A 33 -7.64 -5.75 -2.11
C LEU A 33 -6.79 -4.82 -1.23
N PRO A 34 -7.37 -3.83 -0.54
CA PRO A 34 -6.59 -2.88 0.26
C PRO A 34 -5.68 -3.54 1.30
N LEU A 35 -6.19 -4.49 2.08
CA LEU A 35 -5.36 -5.21 3.06
C LEU A 35 -4.29 -6.09 2.37
N ALA A 36 -4.59 -6.66 1.21
CA ALA A 36 -3.61 -7.42 0.43
C ALA A 36 -2.50 -6.52 -0.14
N LEU A 37 -2.80 -5.24 -0.41
CA LEU A 37 -1.78 -4.26 -0.78
C LEU A 37 -0.84 -3.96 0.39
N ILE A 38 -1.39 -3.77 1.60
CA ILE A 38 -0.61 -3.50 2.81
C ILE A 38 0.25 -4.71 3.18
N ASP A 39 -0.29 -5.92 3.09
CA ASP A 39 0.44 -7.17 3.31
C ASP A 39 1.68 -7.30 2.41
N ARG A 40 1.55 -6.93 1.14
CA ARG A 40 2.69 -6.89 0.20
C ARG A 40 3.75 -5.85 0.54
N CYS A 41 3.44 -4.89 1.41
CA CYS A 41 4.38 -3.87 1.85
C CYS A 41 5.21 -4.29 3.07
N ILE A 42 4.91 -5.42 3.73
CA ILE A 42 5.69 -5.90 4.88
C ILE A 42 7.16 -6.09 4.47
N GLY A 43 8.07 -5.63 5.33
CA GLY A 43 9.52 -5.62 5.11
C GLY A 43 10.01 -4.48 4.20
N ASN A 44 9.09 -3.69 3.62
CA ASN A 44 9.43 -2.56 2.76
C ASN A 44 9.14 -1.23 3.44
N ARG A 45 9.85 -0.18 3.01
CA ARG A 45 9.58 1.19 3.43
C ARG A 45 8.23 1.64 2.85
N ILE A 46 7.41 2.24 3.71
CA ILE A 46 6.13 2.85 3.34
C ILE A 46 6.08 4.29 3.83
N TYR A 47 5.21 5.08 3.22
CA TYR A 47 4.86 6.41 3.70
C TYR A 47 3.43 6.43 4.22
N VAL A 48 3.24 6.89 5.45
CA VAL A 48 1.94 6.95 6.13
C VAL A 48 1.60 8.40 6.43
N ILE A 49 0.49 8.87 5.89
CA ILE A 49 -0.04 10.22 6.15
C ILE A 49 -1.16 10.08 7.16
N MET A 50 -1.03 10.79 8.28
CA MET A 50 -2.00 10.79 9.36
C MET A 50 -2.96 11.98 9.23
N LYS A 51 -4.11 11.89 9.89
CA LYS A 51 -4.93 13.06 10.19
C LYS A 51 -4.12 14.01 11.09
N GLY A 52 -4.19 15.32 10.82
CA GLY A 52 -3.53 16.35 11.63
C GLY A 52 -2.07 16.61 11.26
N ASP A 53 -1.77 16.63 9.95
CA ASP A 53 -0.52 17.16 9.38
C ASP A 53 0.76 16.49 9.92
N ARG A 54 0.69 15.18 10.18
CA ARG A 54 1.83 14.34 10.54
C ARG A 54 2.00 13.21 9.57
N GLU A 55 3.25 12.95 9.20
CA GLU A 55 3.60 11.97 8.19
C GLU A 55 4.77 11.12 8.69
N PHE A 56 4.80 9.84 8.31
CA PHE A 56 5.78 8.87 8.80
C PHE A 56 6.33 8.06 7.63
N SER A 57 7.66 7.96 7.54
CA SER A 57 8.33 7.03 6.62
C SER A 57 9.06 5.97 7.43
N GLY A 58 8.75 4.70 7.23
CA GLY A 58 9.34 3.60 8.00
C GLY A 58 9.17 2.25 7.32
N ILE A 59 9.90 1.24 7.79
CA ILE A 59 9.80 -0.15 7.32
C ILE A 59 8.60 -0.80 8.00
N LEU A 60 7.62 -1.27 7.21
CA LEU A 60 6.44 -1.93 7.76
C LEU A 60 6.80 -3.32 8.28
N GLN A 61 6.68 -3.54 9.59
CA GLN A 61 6.88 -4.86 10.19
C GLN A 61 5.60 -5.69 10.23
N GLY A 62 4.45 -5.03 10.35
CA GLY A 62 3.16 -5.71 10.39
C GLY A 62 2.01 -4.76 10.66
N PHE A 63 0.80 -5.28 10.50
CA PHE A 63 -0.45 -4.55 10.74
C PHE A 63 -1.55 -5.50 11.22
N ASP A 64 -2.64 -4.94 11.75
CA ASP A 64 -3.83 -5.71 12.15
C ASP A 64 -5.07 -5.36 11.30
N GLU A 65 -6.23 -5.95 11.61
CA GLU A 65 -7.49 -5.70 10.89
C GLU A 65 -7.98 -4.25 11.00
N TYR A 66 -7.54 -3.51 12.02
CA TYR A 66 -7.84 -2.09 12.22
C TYR A 66 -6.82 -1.18 11.56
N VAL A 67 -5.82 -1.76 10.87
CA VAL A 67 -4.73 -1.03 10.21
C VAL A 67 -3.85 -0.29 11.24
N ASN A 68 -3.79 -0.76 12.48
CA ASN A 68 -2.70 -0.37 13.37
C ASN A 68 -1.39 -0.95 12.80
N MET A 69 -0.31 -0.18 12.78
CA MET A 69 0.92 -0.55 12.07
C MET A 69 2.14 -0.47 12.98
N VAL A 70 2.99 -1.49 12.91
CA VAL A 70 4.32 -1.45 13.53
C VAL A 70 5.32 -1.05 12.45
N LEU A 71 6.05 0.04 12.69
CA LEU A 71 7.09 0.54 11.78
C LEU A 71 8.44 0.60 12.48
N ASP A 72 9.49 0.21 11.76
CA ASP A 72 10.89 0.38 12.16
C ASP A 72 11.60 1.45 11.33
N ASP A 73 12.75 1.94 11.81
CA ASP A 73 13.62 2.92 11.14
C ASP A 73 12.84 4.16 10.66
N VAL A 74 12.11 4.77 11.59
CA VAL A 74 11.04 5.73 11.27
C VAL A 74 11.54 7.16 11.26
N GLU A 75 11.18 7.89 10.21
CA GLU A 75 11.29 9.34 10.09
C GLU A 75 9.90 9.96 10.25
N GLU A 76 9.75 10.87 11.21
CA GLU A 76 8.51 11.63 11.44
C GLU A 76 8.64 13.02 10.82
N TYR A 77 7.63 13.44 10.06
CA TYR A 77 7.51 14.75 9.45
C TYR A 77 6.28 15.48 9.95
N GLY A 78 6.37 16.81 9.94
CA GLY A 78 5.22 17.70 10.06
C GLY A 78 5.49 19.01 9.36
N PHE A 79 4.63 20.00 9.57
CA PHE A 79 4.65 21.23 8.80
C PHE A 79 4.96 22.45 9.67
N LYS A 80 5.86 23.30 9.20
CA LYS A 80 6.17 24.61 9.81
C LYS A 80 5.89 25.72 8.80
N SER A 81 5.38 26.86 9.26
CA SER A 81 5.24 28.04 8.41
C SER A 81 6.62 28.65 8.18
N GLU A 82 6.97 28.86 6.92
CA GLU A 82 8.06 29.77 6.57
C GLU A 82 7.47 31.12 6.20
N ASP A 83 8.02 32.18 6.80
CA ASP A 83 7.79 33.53 6.34
C ASP A 83 8.52 33.66 5.00
N LEU A 84 7.79 33.97 3.93
CA LEU A 84 8.41 34.35 2.67
C LEU A 84 9.04 35.72 2.93
N ASP A 85 10.35 35.84 2.78
CA ASP A 85 11.02 37.14 2.83
C ASP A 85 10.27 38.10 1.90
N ASP A 86 9.69 39.16 2.48
CA ASP A 86 8.90 40.17 1.79
C ASP A 86 9.63 40.66 0.53
N ASP A 87 9.18 40.22 -0.64
CA ASP A 87 9.46 40.96 -1.86
C ASP A 87 8.66 42.26 -1.74
N LYS A 88 9.37 43.32 -1.35
CA LYS A 88 8.87 44.55 -0.72
C LYS A 88 8.04 45.47 -1.65
N HIS A 89 7.32 44.91 -2.61
CA HIS A 89 6.65 45.62 -3.70
C HIS A 89 5.24 45.13 -4.05
N THR A 90 4.51 44.50 -3.12
CA THR A 90 3.07 44.30 -3.31
C THR A 90 2.28 44.85 -2.12
N SER A 91 1.50 45.91 -2.37
CA SER A 91 0.67 46.60 -1.37
C SER A 91 -0.63 45.86 -1.01
N ASP A 92 -0.71 44.57 -1.32
CA ASP A 92 -1.89 43.74 -1.12
C ASP A 92 -1.61 42.80 0.06
N GLY A 93 -2.06 43.20 1.25
CA GLY A 93 -1.64 42.70 2.57
C GLY A 93 -2.10 41.30 2.92
N ASN A 94 -1.96 40.34 2.02
CA ASN A 94 -2.24 38.93 2.28
C ASN A 94 -0.91 38.16 2.30
N GLU A 95 -0.23 38.16 3.46
CA GLU A 95 0.97 37.36 3.71
C GLU A 95 0.62 35.87 3.50
N ARG A 96 0.95 35.33 2.33
CA ARG A 96 0.79 33.89 2.06
C ARG A 96 1.94 33.14 2.74
N LYS A 97 1.73 32.72 3.98
CA LYS A 97 2.67 31.81 4.66
C LYS A 97 2.62 30.44 3.98
N ARG A 98 3.76 29.97 3.48
CA ARG A 98 3.87 28.63 2.89
C ARG A 98 4.22 27.64 3.99
N LEU A 99 3.45 26.56 4.09
CA LEU A 99 3.79 25.43 4.96
C LEU A 99 4.91 24.63 4.30
N LYS A 100 5.97 24.36 5.06
CA LYS A 100 7.08 23.52 4.66
C LYS A 100 7.09 22.24 5.48
N ARG A 101 7.19 21.11 4.80
CA ARG A 101 7.43 19.80 5.41
C ARG A 101 8.83 19.79 6.03
N VAL A 102 8.94 19.41 7.30
CA VAL A 102 10.21 19.33 8.03
C VAL A 102 10.31 18.00 8.75
N LEU A 103 11.51 17.43 8.79
CA LEU A 103 11.79 16.27 9.64
C LEU A 103 11.74 16.72 11.11
N ILE A 104 10.90 16.06 11.89
CA ILE A 104 10.69 16.35 13.31
C ILE A 104 11.46 15.37 14.18
N ASN A 105 11.46 14.08 13.83
CA ASN A 105 12.03 13.05 14.68
C ASN A 105 12.55 11.83 13.89
N ARG A 106 13.40 11.03 14.56
CA ARG A 106 13.82 9.69 14.13
C ARG A 106 13.57 8.72 15.28
N LEU A 107 12.85 7.64 15.00
CA LEU A 107 12.37 6.69 16.00
C LEU A 107 12.73 5.27 15.56
N ASP A 108 13.21 4.44 16.48
CA ASP A 108 13.65 3.07 16.15
C ASP A 108 12.47 2.18 15.76
N THR A 109 11.44 2.12 16.61
CA THR A 109 10.21 1.35 16.38
C THR A 109 9.01 2.10 16.96
N ILE A 110 7.89 2.13 16.24
CA ILE A 110 6.63 2.71 16.72
C ILE A 110 5.42 1.82 16.41
N LEU A 111 4.34 2.03 17.15
CA LEU A 111 3.00 1.57 16.80
C LEU A 111 2.15 2.78 16.39
N LEU A 112 1.69 2.80 15.15
CA LEU A 112 0.73 3.78 14.64
C LEU A 112 -0.70 3.26 14.78
N SER A 113 -1.61 4.13 15.21
CA SER A 113 -3.04 3.80 15.29
C SER A 113 -3.72 3.97 13.92
N GLY A 114 -4.37 2.91 13.44
CA GLY A 114 -5.09 2.89 12.16
C GLY A 114 -6.25 3.89 12.09
N ASN A 115 -6.84 4.24 13.24
CA ASN A 115 -7.91 5.24 13.31
C ASN A 115 -7.48 6.63 12.79
N ASN A 116 -6.19 6.94 12.93
CA ASN A 116 -5.61 8.22 12.54
C ASN A 116 -4.92 8.18 11.18
N ILE A 117 -4.80 7.01 10.53
CA ILE A 117 -4.23 6.89 9.19
C ILE A 117 -5.24 7.46 8.18
N ALA A 118 -4.77 8.35 7.32
CA ALA A 118 -5.53 8.90 6.20
C ALA A 118 -5.13 8.24 4.87
N MET A 119 -3.83 8.00 4.66
CA MET A 119 -3.30 7.42 3.43
C MET A 119 -2.02 6.63 3.70
N LEU A 120 -1.79 5.60 2.87
CA LEU A 120 -0.55 4.83 2.83
C LEU A 120 -0.03 4.77 1.39
N VAL A 121 1.27 5.02 1.23
CA VAL A 121 1.98 4.97 -0.06
C VAL A 121 3.07 3.88 0.00
N PRO A 122 2.91 2.77 -0.74
CA PRO A 122 3.93 1.73 -0.84
C PRO A 122 5.23 2.25 -1.46
N GLY A 123 6.38 1.90 -0.89
CA GLY A 123 7.70 2.30 -1.40
C GLY A 123 8.03 3.78 -1.26
N GLY A 124 7.16 4.57 -0.63
CA GLY A 124 7.28 6.03 -0.58
C GLY A 124 8.56 6.50 0.11
N ASP A 125 9.42 7.17 -0.65
CA ASP A 125 10.46 8.05 -0.10
C ASP A 125 9.87 9.47 0.00
N PRO A 126 9.70 10.04 1.21
CA PRO A 126 9.18 11.39 1.39
C PRO A 126 9.99 12.47 0.66
N ASN A 127 11.28 12.24 0.39
CA ASN A 127 12.15 13.20 -0.28
C ASN A 127 11.94 13.24 -1.80
N ASN A 128 11.25 12.24 -2.37
CA ASN A 128 11.01 12.17 -3.81
C ASN A 128 9.73 12.93 -4.25
N PHE A 129 9.06 13.60 -3.31
CA PHE A 129 7.84 14.39 -3.53
C PHE A 129 8.07 15.91 -3.47
N ASP A 130 9.32 16.37 -3.52
CA ASP A 130 9.61 17.80 -3.64
C ASP A 130 9.30 18.25 -5.09
N ILE A 131 8.03 18.63 -5.34
CA ILE A 131 7.52 19.23 -6.59
C ILE A 131 7.45 20.75 -6.44
#